data_AF-A0A2U9PJE4-F1
#
_entry.id   AF-A0A2U9PJE4-F1
#
_cell.length_a   1.000
_cell.length_b   1.000
_cell.length_c   1.000
_cell.angle_alpha   90.00
_cell.angle_beta   90.00
_cell.angle_gamma   90.00
#
_symmetry.space_group_name_H-M   'P 1'
#
loop_
_entity.id
_entity.type
_entity.pdbx_description
1 polymer ?
#
loop_
_entity_poly.entity_id
_entity_poly.type
_entity_poly.pdbx_seq_one_letter_code
_entity_poly.pdbx_strand_id
1 'polypeptide(L)'
;MKLPAPVKFAFADESIPIAERAKWVTFPIAALQGWAESHHTALRAVIAMEDQFEGFDSGCAEIKLQPDDIPTAGKMEGRSRLEVLAPDVAIRLASVPDTALADLLPPPPADPEPPEDRRMNLLMEVFRPLLSSDSGRIPLQLKAMAEFADHMQKMALHSAYTAADAEALRIDTEDAIYWQHVGVLSRDALGTMPEGS
;
A
#
# COMPACT_ATOMS: atom_id res chain seq x y z
N MET A 1 -7.67 1.01 -10.05
CA MET A 1 -8.48 1.56 -8.94
C MET A 1 -8.15 3.03 -8.80
N LYS A 2 -9.14 3.92 -8.70
CA LYS A 2 -8.93 5.32 -8.27
C LYS A 2 -9.58 5.53 -6.90
N LEU A 3 -9.15 6.56 -6.19
CA LEU A 3 -9.50 6.85 -4.81
C LEU A 3 -9.97 8.32 -4.72
N PRO A 4 -11.05 8.61 -3.99
CA PRO A 4 -11.53 9.97 -3.82
C PRO A 4 -10.46 10.93 -3.25
N ALA A 5 -10.57 12.23 -3.59
CA ALA A 5 -9.68 13.29 -3.11
C ALA A 5 -9.44 13.33 -1.57
N PRO A 6 -10.43 13.06 -0.69
CA PRO A 6 -10.18 13.09 0.76
C PRO A 6 -9.45 11.87 1.31
N VAL A 7 -9.20 10.81 0.52
CA VAL A 7 -8.52 9.61 1.01
C VAL A 7 -7.09 9.95 1.46
N LYS A 8 -6.72 9.52 2.65
CA LYS A 8 -5.34 9.60 3.15
C LYS A 8 -4.87 8.20 3.46
N PHE A 9 -3.61 7.93 3.21
CA PHE A 9 -3.00 6.69 3.64
C PHE A 9 -2.12 6.97 4.85
N ALA A 10 -2.62 6.65 6.05
CA ALA A 10 -1.96 6.98 7.31
C ALA A 10 -0.51 6.48 7.37
N PHE A 11 -0.25 5.29 6.83
CA PHE A 11 1.08 4.71 6.79
C PHE A 11 2.03 5.42 5.81
N ALA A 12 1.53 6.23 4.88
CA ALA A 12 2.33 7.00 3.92
C ALA A 12 2.55 8.45 4.34
N ASP A 13 2.01 8.86 5.49
CA ASP A 13 2.11 10.23 5.95
C ASP A 13 3.50 10.51 6.53
N GLU A 14 4.38 11.05 5.70
CA GLU A 14 5.77 11.35 6.06
C GLU A 14 5.91 12.47 7.09
N SER A 15 4.85 13.23 7.38
CA SER A 15 4.88 14.18 8.51
C SER A 15 4.95 13.47 9.87
N ILE A 16 4.60 12.17 9.91
CA ILE A 16 4.69 11.32 11.08
C ILE A 16 5.97 10.47 10.98
N PRO A 17 6.83 10.47 12.02
CA PRO A 17 8.05 9.66 12.04
C PRO A 17 7.76 8.19 11.74
N ILE A 18 8.61 7.56 10.92
CA ILE A 18 8.38 6.18 10.48
C ILE A 18 8.39 5.18 11.64
N ALA A 19 9.20 5.42 12.68
CA ALA A 19 9.20 4.61 13.90
C ALA A 19 7.86 4.65 14.65
N GLU A 20 7.10 5.74 14.52
CA GLU A 20 5.76 5.85 15.09
C GLU A 20 4.76 5.07 14.23
N ARG A 21 4.77 5.30 12.91
CA ARG A 21 3.91 4.58 11.96
C ARG A 21 4.12 3.06 11.99
N ALA A 22 5.34 2.59 12.21
CA ALA A 22 5.70 1.18 12.28
C ALA A 22 4.95 0.42 13.39
N LYS A 23 4.58 1.10 14.49
CA LYS A 23 3.82 0.50 15.60
C LYS A 23 2.41 0.08 15.18
N TRP A 24 1.87 0.66 14.12
CA TRP A 24 0.48 0.48 13.70
C TRP A 24 0.28 -0.54 12.59
N VAL A 25 1.36 -1.11 12.05
CA VAL A 25 1.36 -1.97 10.85
C VAL A 25 0.35 -3.12 10.94
N THR A 26 0.24 -3.74 12.11
CA THR A 26 -0.69 -4.86 12.35
C THR A 26 -1.92 -4.43 13.17
N PHE A 27 -2.18 -3.13 13.28
CA PHE A 27 -3.22 -2.54 14.11
C PHE A 27 -3.94 -1.39 13.35
N PRO A 28 -4.83 -1.71 12.39
CA PRO A 28 -5.45 -0.71 11.52
C PRO A 28 -6.18 0.42 12.25
N ILE A 29 -6.87 0.14 13.36
CA ILE A 29 -7.56 1.19 14.11
C ILE A 29 -6.58 2.07 14.89
N ALA A 30 -5.52 1.49 15.46
CA ALA A 30 -4.45 2.27 16.08
C ALA A 30 -3.77 3.19 15.05
N ALA A 31 -3.68 2.76 13.78
CA ALA A 31 -3.19 3.62 12.71
C ALA A 31 -4.10 4.84 12.48
N LEU A 32 -5.42 4.66 12.53
CA LEU A 32 -6.38 5.77 12.39
C LEU A 32 -6.32 6.72 13.59
N GLN A 33 -6.27 6.17 14.81
CA GLN A 33 -6.16 6.95 16.05
C GLN A 33 -4.85 7.74 16.09
N GLY A 34 -3.71 7.07 15.90
CA GLY A 34 -2.39 7.70 15.91
C GLY A 34 -2.20 8.74 14.80
N TRP A 35 -2.79 8.51 13.62
CA TRP A 35 -2.83 9.52 12.56
C TRP A 35 -3.65 10.75 12.97
N ALA A 36 -4.84 10.55 13.55
CA ALA A 36 -5.69 11.66 13.98
C ALA A 36 -5.01 12.49 15.10
N GLU A 37 -4.39 11.83 16.07
CA GLU A 37 -3.64 12.46 17.16
C GLU A 37 -2.47 13.30 16.63
N SER A 38 -1.69 12.76 15.69
CA SER A 38 -0.53 13.44 15.09
C SER A 38 -0.91 14.72 14.34
N HIS A 39 -2.13 14.79 13.81
CA HIS A 39 -2.66 15.95 13.08
C HIS A 39 -3.57 16.85 13.94
N HIS A 40 -3.61 16.62 15.26
CA HIS A 40 -4.49 17.35 16.18
C HIS A 40 -5.96 17.39 15.73
N THR A 41 -6.42 16.29 15.14
CA THR A 41 -7.80 16.12 14.70
C THR A 41 -8.48 15.00 15.49
N ALA A 42 -9.81 15.02 15.54
CA ALA A 42 -10.59 14.02 16.25
C ALA A 42 -11.03 12.92 15.29
N LEU A 43 -10.72 11.66 15.62
CA LEU A 43 -11.34 10.51 14.96
C LEU A 43 -12.82 10.46 15.36
N ARG A 44 -13.71 10.76 14.41
CA ARG A 44 -15.15 10.89 14.68
C ARG A 44 -15.92 9.59 14.53
N ALA A 45 -15.53 8.78 13.56
CA ALA A 45 -16.15 7.50 13.30
C ALA A 45 -15.18 6.53 12.61
N VAL A 46 -15.38 5.25 12.87
CA VAL A 46 -14.81 4.15 12.08
C VAL A 46 -15.94 3.49 11.30
N ILE A 47 -15.67 3.22 10.03
CA ILE A 47 -16.63 2.59 9.11
C ILE A 47 -16.03 1.26 8.65
N ALA A 48 -16.72 0.15 8.93
CA ALA A 48 -16.24 -1.20 8.62
C ALA A 48 -17.41 -2.19 8.54
N MET A 49 -17.14 -3.42 8.11
CA MET A 49 -18.09 -4.53 8.25
C MET A 49 -18.26 -4.93 9.72
N GLU A 50 -19.38 -5.58 10.06
CA GLU A 50 -19.66 -5.95 11.46
C GLU A 50 -18.59 -6.85 12.07
N ASP A 51 -18.11 -7.84 11.32
CA ASP A 51 -17.05 -8.76 11.74
C ASP A 51 -15.70 -8.04 11.98
N GLN A 52 -15.47 -6.90 11.33
CA GLN A 52 -14.26 -6.09 11.50
C GLN A 52 -14.25 -5.26 12.79
N PHE A 53 -15.39 -5.15 13.49
CA PHE A 53 -15.47 -4.53 14.82
C PHE A 53 -15.34 -5.55 15.97
N GLU A 54 -15.38 -6.86 15.70
CA GLU A 54 -15.30 -7.86 16.76
C GLU A 54 -13.95 -7.83 17.49
N GLY A 55 -14.01 -7.71 18.83
CA GLY A 55 -12.81 -7.76 19.69
C GLY A 55 -12.01 -6.46 19.76
N PHE A 56 -12.55 -5.33 19.31
CA PHE A 56 -11.89 -4.02 19.37
C PHE A 56 -12.83 -2.90 19.82
N ASP A 57 -12.29 -1.88 20.51
CA ASP A 57 -12.99 -0.64 20.85
C ASP A 57 -12.35 0.52 20.07
N SER A 58 -13.09 1.08 19.11
CA SER A 58 -12.60 2.18 18.27
C SER A 58 -12.49 3.52 19.01
N GLY A 59 -13.07 3.64 20.22
CA GLY A 59 -13.09 4.87 21.02
C GLY A 59 -13.91 6.01 20.39
N CYS A 60 -14.66 5.73 19.32
CA CYS A 60 -15.48 6.70 18.60
C CYS A 60 -16.75 6.03 18.03
N ALA A 61 -17.51 6.74 17.19
CA ALA A 61 -18.73 6.18 16.62
C ALA A 61 -18.42 5.05 15.62
N GLU A 62 -19.09 3.92 15.74
CA GLU A 62 -18.96 2.80 14.81
C GLU A 62 -20.10 2.80 13.80
N ILE A 63 -19.75 2.80 12.51
CA ILE A 63 -20.71 2.72 11.41
C ILE A 63 -20.49 1.37 10.74
N LYS A 64 -21.43 0.45 10.97
CA LYS A 64 -21.44 -0.88 10.37
C LYS A 64 -22.00 -0.82 8.96
N LEU A 65 -21.18 -1.12 7.97
CA LEU A 65 -21.60 -1.25 6.59
C LEU A 65 -22.47 -2.49 6.43
N GLN A 66 -23.58 -2.33 5.71
CA GLN A 66 -24.35 -3.44 5.18
C GLN A 66 -23.83 -3.83 3.79
N PRO A 67 -24.05 -5.07 3.33
CA PRO A 67 -23.68 -5.47 1.98
C PRO A 67 -24.20 -4.54 0.88
N ASP A 68 -25.42 -4.01 1.06
CA ASP A 68 -26.07 -3.08 0.12
C ASP A 68 -25.44 -1.67 0.11
N ASP A 69 -24.62 -1.32 1.13
CA ASP A 69 -23.88 -0.06 1.16
C ASP A 69 -22.62 -0.11 0.28
N ILE A 70 -22.15 -1.31 -0.12
CA ILE A 70 -21.02 -1.45 -1.03
C ILE A 70 -21.51 -1.34 -2.48
N PRO A 71 -20.97 -0.40 -3.28
CA PRO A 71 -21.28 -0.33 -4.70
C PRO A 71 -20.93 -1.64 -5.43
N THR A 72 -21.86 -2.14 -6.23
CA THR A 72 -21.67 -3.35 -7.07
C THR A 72 -20.57 -3.16 -8.12
N ALA A 73 -20.25 -1.92 -8.48
CA ALA A 73 -19.11 -1.57 -9.31
C ALA A 73 -18.09 -0.76 -8.51
N GLY A 74 -16.90 -1.33 -8.26
CA GLY A 74 -15.77 -0.66 -7.61
C GLY A 74 -15.07 0.42 -8.47
N LYS A 75 -15.76 0.95 -9.48
CA LYS A 75 -15.25 2.04 -10.32
C LYS A 75 -15.44 3.35 -9.56
N MET A 76 -14.39 3.79 -8.88
CA MET A 76 -14.28 5.12 -8.32
C MET A 76 -13.53 6.02 -9.29
N GLU A 77 -13.90 7.30 -9.34
CA GLU A 77 -13.11 8.36 -9.96
C GLU A 77 -12.17 8.99 -8.91
N GLY A 78 -11.05 9.55 -9.36
CA GLY A 78 -10.15 10.29 -8.50
C GLY A 78 -8.68 9.91 -8.70
N ARG A 79 -7.94 9.93 -7.60
CA ARG A 79 -6.49 9.74 -7.55
C ARG A 79 -6.11 8.28 -7.67
N SER A 80 -5.01 7.98 -8.32
CA SER A 80 -4.45 6.65 -8.33
C SER A 80 -3.88 6.23 -6.97
N ARG A 81 -3.47 4.97 -6.86
CA ARG A 81 -2.77 4.48 -5.66
C ARG A 81 -1.44 5.19 -5.45
N LEU A 82 -0.70 5.48 -6.53
CA LEU A 82 0.54 6.24 -6.44
C LEU A 82 0.29 7.69 -6.01
N GLU A 83 -0.74 8.35 -6.56
CA GLU A 83 -1.11 9.71 -6.16
C GLU A 83 -1.52 9.80 -4.67
N VAL A 84 -2.02 8.71 -4.07
CA VAL A 84 -2.32 8.66 -2.65
C VAL A 84 -1.07 8.34 -1.80
N LEU A 85 -0.19 7.47 -2.29
CA LEU A 85 1.01 7.02 -1.59
C LEU A 85 2.15 8.05 -1.63
N ALA A 86 2.42 8.61 -2.81
CA ALA A 86 3.53 9.50 -3.09
C ALA A 86 3.12 10.58 -4.12
N PRO A 87 2.37 11.62 -3.68
CA PRO A 87 1.79 12.63 -4.58
C PRO A 87 2.83 13.31 -5.48
N ASP A 88 3.98 13.69 -4.93
CA ASP A 88 5.04 14.37 -5.68
C ASP A 88 5.65 13.48 -6.77
N VAL A 89 5.73 12.17 -6.52
CA VAL A 89 6.22 11.20 -7.50
C VAL A 89 5.20 11.00 -8.61
N ALA A 90 3.91 10.94 -8.28
CA ALA A 90 2.85 10.88 -9.27
C ALA A 90 2.84 12.13 -10.17
N ILE A 91 3.01 13.33 -9.60
CA ILE A 91 3.11 14.59 -10.35
C ILE A 91 4.30 14.54 -11.33
N ARG A 92 5.47 14.08 -10.87
CA ARG A 92 6.65 13.93 -11.73
C ARG A 92 6.40 12.94 -12.86
N LEU A 93 5.82 11.78 -12.59
CA LEU A 93 5.49 10.79 -13.62
C LEU A 93 4.48 11.34 -14.63
N ALA A 94 3.48 12.09 -14.18
CA ALA A 94 2.49 12.72 -15.05
C ALA A 94 3.10 13.78 -15.98
N SER A 95 4.21 14.42 -15.57
CA SER A 95 4.94 15.39 -16.41
C SER A 95 5.83 14.74 -17.48
N VAL A 96 6.06 13.44 -17.41
CA VAL A 96 6.90 12.72 -18.38
C VAL A 96 6.08 12.44 -19.63
N PRO A 97 6.52 12.86 -20.83
CA PRO A 97 5.79 12.56 -22.07
C PRO A 97 5.89 11.07 -22.40
N ASP A 98 4.86 10.52 -23.04
CA ASP A 98 4.79 9.11 -23.42
C ASP A 98 6.03 8.60 -24.18
N THR A 99 6.63 9.46 -25.02
CA THR A 99 7.84 9.15 -25.77
C THR A 99 9.09 8.94 -24.93
N ALA A 100 9.08 9.36 -23.66
CA ALA A 100 10.20 9.26 -22.71
C ALA A 100 9.89 8.31 -21.54
N LEU A 101 8.73 7.64 -21.53
CA LEU A 101 8.37 6.76 -20.41
C LEU A 101 9.27 5.53 -20.31
N ALA A 102 9.62 4.94 -21.45
CA ALA A 102 10.47 3.76 -21.49
C ALA A 102 11.85 4.02 -20.88
N ASP A 103 12.34 5.26 -20.97
CA ASP A 103 13.63 5.68 -20.41
C ASP A 103 13.62 5.75 -18.86
N LEU A 104 12.45 5.74 -18.23
CA LEU A 104 12.31 5.68 -16.77
C LEU A 104 12.40 4.25 -16.23
N LEU A 105 12.22 3.25 -17.08
CA LEU A 105 12.28 1.86 -16.65
C LEU A 105 13.74 1.47 -16.35
N PRO A 106 13.99 0.61 -15.35
CA PRO A 106 15.29 -0.03 -15.24
C PRO A 106 15.59 -0.82 -16.53
N PRO A 107 16.87 -1.12 -16.79
CA PRO A 107 17.22 -1.97 -17.93
C PRO A 107 16.46 -3.30 -17.88
N PRO A 108 15.92 -3.78 -19.02
CA PRO A 108 15.20 -5.05 -19.04
C PRO A 108 16.14 -6.19 -18.66
N PRO A 109 15.60 -7.26 -18.04
CA PRO A 109 16.38 -8.46 -17.76
C PRO A 109 16.89 -9.08 -19.07
N ALA A 110 18.05 -9.74 -19.00
CA ALA A 110 18.61 -10.46 -20.15
C ALA A 110 17.72 -11.63 -20.61
N ASP A 111 16.95 -12.19 -19.67
CA ASP A 111 15.93 -13.21 -19.92
C ASP A 111 14.54 -12.56 -19.88
N PRO A 112 13.79 -12.52 -21.00
CA PRO A 112 12.48 -11.87 -21.08
C PRO A 112 11.33 -12.73 -20.54
N GLU A 113 11.61 -13.93 -20.00
CA GLU A 113 10.56 -14.78 -19.43
C GLU A 113 9.75 -14.05 -18.35
N PRO A 114 8.41 -14.22 -18.35
CA PRO A 114 7.56 -13.63 -17.32
C PRO A 114 7.94 -14.17 -15.94
N PRO A 115 7.98 -13.33 -14.90
CA PRO A 115 8.18 -13.80 -13.54
C PRO A 115 7.11 -14.84 -13.16
N GLU A 116 7.51 -15.89 -12.45
CA GLU A 116 6.57 -16.85 -11.87
C GLU A 116 5.54 -16.11 -11.00
N ASP A 117 4.25 -16.30 -11.28
CA ASP A 117 3.17 -15.67 -10.52
C ASP A 117 3.02 -16.33 -9.14
N ARG A 118 3.59 -15.66 -8.12
CA ARG A 118 3.55 -16.10 -6.72
C ARG A 118 2.69 -15.18 -5.86
N ARG A 119 1.83 -14.36 -6.48
CA ARG A 119 1.05 -13.32 -5.78
C ARG A 119 0.23 -13.88 -4.64
N MET A 120 -0.52 -14.96 -4.88
CA MET A 120 -1.36 -15.55 -3.84
C MET A 120 -0.53 -16.12 -2.69
N ASN A 121 0.56 -16.82 -2.99
CA ASN A 121 1.44 -17.39 -1.98
C ASN A 121 2.05 -16.31 -1.09
N LEU A 122 2.62 -15.26 -1.69
CA LEU A 122 3.22 -14.15 -0.96
C LEU A 122 2.17 -13.31 -0.21
N LEU A 123 0.98 -13.14 -0.76
CA LEU A 123 -0.11 -12.47 -0.06
C LEU A 123 -0.52 -13.24 1.21
N MET A 124 -0.55 -14.57 1.16
CA MET A 124 -0.78 -15.40 2.35
C MET A 124 0.33 -15.24 3.39
N GLU A 125 1.59 -15.06 2.97
CA GLU A 125 2.70 -14.73 3.88
C GLU A 125 2.51 -13.38 4.56
N VAL A 126 1.99 -12.37 3.86
CA VAL A 126 1.66 -11.06 4.44
C VAL A 126 0.57 -11.17 5.52
N PHE A 127 -0.44 -12.01 5.30
CA PHE A 127 -1.54 -12.18 6.25
C PHE A 127 -1.20 -13.09 7.43
N ARG A 128 -0.30 -14.08 7.27
CA ARG A 128 -0.03 -15.08 8.30
C ARG A 128 0.37 -14.48 9.66
N PRO A 129 1.25 -13.47 9.76
CA PRO A 129 1.59 -12.84 11.05
C PRO A 129 0.39 -12.22 11.76
N LEU A 130 -0.64 -11.78 11.02
CA LEU A 130 -1.83 -11.15 11.59
C LEU A 130 -2.72 -12.14 12.37
N LEU A 131 -2.50 -13.46 12.19
CA LEU A 131 -3.20 -14.52 12.92
C LEU A 131 -2.65 -14.74 14.34
N SER A 132 -1.48 -14.18 14.65
CA SER A 132 -0.85 -14.25 15.97
C SER A 132 -1.13 -12.98 16.77
N SER A 133 -1.24 -13.09 18.10
CA SER A 133 -1.27 -11.94 19.02
C SER A 133 0.12 -11.52 19.52
N ASP A 134 1.18 -12.23 19.12
CA ASP A 134 2.56 -11.97 19.52
C ASP A 134 3.08 -10.63 18.96
N SER A 135 3.73 -9.81 19.78
CA SER A 135 4.33 -8.54 19.33
C SER A 135 5.46 -8.74 18.31
N GLY A 136 6.12 -9.90 18.30
CA GLY A 136 7.09 -10.32 17.29
C GLY A 136 6.49 -10.48 15.88
N ARG A 137 5.17 -10.37 15.72
CA ARG A 137 4.49 -10.41 14.42
C ARG A 137 4.78 -9.22 13.52
N ILE A 138 5.07 -8.04 14.08
CA ILE A 138 5.29 -6.80 13.29
C ILE A 138 6.47 -6.94 12.33
N PRO A 139 7.71 -7.28 12.78
CA PRO A 139 8.84 -7.42 11.86
C PRO A 139 8.63 -8.53 10.83
N LEU A 140 7.95 -9.62 11.20
CA LEU A 140 7.59 -10.69 10.26
C LEU A 140 6.63 -10.20 9.17
N GLN A 141 5.61 -9.42 9.55
CA GLN A 141 4.66 -8.83 8.61
C GLN A 141 5.34 -7.84 7.67
N LEU A 142 6.18 -6.94 8.20
CA LEU A 142 6.91 -5.95 7.40
C LEU A 142 7.84 -6.60 6.38
N LYS A 143 8.55 -7.66 6.80
CA LYS A 143 9.40 -8.46 5.89
C LYS A 143 8.56 -9.10 4.78
N ALA A 144 7.45 -9.75 5.13
CA ALA A 144 6.56 -10.37 4.15
C ALA A 144 5.96 -9.33 3.18
N MET A 145 5.59 -8.14 3.68
CA MET A 145 5.08 -7.05 2.83
C MET A 145 6.14 -6.52 1.87
N ALA A 146 7.39 -6.37 2.32
CA ALA A 146 8.50 -5.97 1.45
C ALA A 146 8.74 -7.01 0.33
N GLU A 147 8.73 -8.30 0.67
CA GLU A 147 8.90 -9.38 -0.31
C GLU A 147 7.73 -9.45 -1.31
N PHE A 148 6.49 -9.26 -0.83
CA PHE A 148 5.31 -9.18 -1.68
C PHE A 148 5.38 -7.96 -2.63
N ALA A 149 5.75 -6.79 -2.11
CA ALA A 149 5.90 -5.58 -2.89
C ALA A 149 7.00 -5.72 -3.97
N ASP A 150 8.14 -6.33 -3.64
CA ASP A 150 9.21 -6.59 -4.61
C ASP A 150 8.73 -7.53 -5.73
N HIS A 151 7.92 -8.55 -5.40
CA HIS A 151 7.35 -9.44 -6.41
C HIS A 151 6.34 -8.72 -7.31
N MET A 152 5.44 -7.93 -6.73
CA MET A 152 4.47 -7.13 -7.48
C MET A 152 5.15 -6.09 -8.38
N GLN A 153 6.21 -5.44 -7.91
CA GLN A 153 7.02 -4.54 -8.72
C GLN A 153 7.63 -5.26 -9.92
N LYS A 154 8.19 -6.47 -9.73
CA LYS A 154 8.75 -7.26 -10.84
C LYS A 154 7.71 -7.61 -11.89
N MET A 155 6.50 -7.98 -11.47
CA MET A 155 5.40 -8.26 -12.40
C MET A 155 4.97 -7.01 -13.17
N ALA A 156 4.87 -5.87 -12.49
CA ALA A 156 4.53 -4.59 -13.13
C ALA A 156 5.62 -4.13 -14.11
N LEU A 157 6.90 -4.29 -13.76
CA LEU A 157 8.02 -4.01 -14.66
C LEU A 157 8.01 -4.91 -15.90
N HIS A 158 7.76 -6.21 -15.73
CA HIS A 158 7.61 -7.12 -16.87
C HIS A 158 6.46 -6.68 -17.80
N SER A 159 5.32 -6.33 -17.22
CA SER A 159 4.16 -5.82 -17.96
C SER A 159 4.54 -4.55 -18.73
N ALA A 160 5.23 -3.59 -18.09
CA ALA A 160 5.71 -2.37 -18.71
C ALA A 160 6.67 -2.62 -19.89
N TYR A 161 7.60 -3.58 -19.79
CA TYR A 161 8.49 -3.94 -20.90
C TYR A 161 7.75 -4.55 -22.11
N THR A 162 6.59 -5.15 -21.87
CA THR A 162 5.77 -5.82 -22.89
C THR A 162 4.53 -5.01 -23.28
N ALA A 163 4.41 -3.78 -22.82
CA ALA A 163 3.23 -2.95 -23.02
C ALA A 163 2.93 -2.72 -24.50
N ALA A 164 1.66 -2.88 -24.88
CA ALA A 164 1.22 -2.80 -26.27
C ALA A 164 1.19 -1.35 -26.82
N ASP A 165 1.02 -0.37 -25.93
CA ASP A 165 0.94 1.05 -26.25
C ASP A 165 1.42 1.90 -25.06
N ALA A 166 1.46 3.22 -25.27
CA ALA A 166 1.92 4.18 -24.28
C ALA A 166 1.01 4.27 -23.03
N GLU A 167 -0.29 4.02 -23.17
CA GLU A 167 -1.23 4.04 -22.05
C GLU A 167 -0.97 2.85 -21.12
N ALA A 168 -0.84 1.65 -21.69
CA ALA A 168 -0.46 0.44 -20.97
C ALA A 168 0.92 0.61 -20.29
N LEU A 169 1.91 1.13 -21.01
CA LEU A 169 3.25 1.41 -20.47
C LEU A 169 3.17 2.34 -19.25
N ARG A 170 2.34 3.39 -19.33
CA ARG A 170 2.16 4.34 -18.25
C ARG A 170 1.52 3.71 -17.02
N ILE A 171 0.45 2.93 -17.22
CA ILE A 171 -0.23 2.23 -16.13
C ILE A 171 0.73 1.27 -15.42
N ASP A 172 1.49 0.49 -16.17
CA ASP A 172 2.40 -0.51 -15.60
C ASP A 172 3.63 0.13 -14.95
N THR A 173 4.15 1.22 -15.52
CA THR A 173 5.21 2.04 -14.91
C THR A 173 4.74 2.63 -13.58
N GLU A 174 3.53 3.18 -13.55
CA GLU A 174 2.93 3.73 -12.34
C GLU A 174 2.76 2.64 -11.26
N ASP A 175 2.33 1.43 -11.65
CA ASP A 175 2.18 0.32 -10.71
C ASP A 175 3.53 -0.17 -10.17
N ALA A 176 4.55 -0.25 -11.03
CA ALA A 176 5.91 -0.60 -10.60
C ALA A 176 6.45 0.41 -9.58
N ILE A 177 6.26 1.71 -9.81
CA ILE A 177 6.68 2.76 -8.87
C ILE A 177 5.88 2.69 -7.56
N TYR A 178 4.57 2.44 -7.63
CA TYR A 178 3.75 2.25 -6.44
C TYR A 178 4.29 1.11 -5.56
N TRP A 179 4.53 -0.06 -6.14
CA TRP A 179 5.05 -1.21 -5.40
C TRP A 179 6.47 -1.00 -4.87
N GLN A 180 7.31 -0.28 -5.63
CA GLN A 180 8.62 0.14 -5.14
C GLN A 180 8.51 0.95 -3.83
N HIS A 181 7.59 1.93 -3.78
CA HIS A 181 7.39 2.76 -2.60
C HIS A 181 6.83 1.97 -1.42
N VAL A 182 5.89 1.06 -1.66
CA VAL A 182 5.40 0.15 -0.60
C VAL A 182 6.56 -0.67 -0.02
N GLY A 183 7.40 -1.27 -0.88
CA GLY A 183 8.55 -2.06 -0.43
C GLY A 183 9.58 -1.25 0.36
N VAL A 184 9.88 -0.02 -0.08
CA VAL A 184 10.77 0.91 0.66
C VAL A 184 10.17 1.26 2.02
N LEU A 185 8.91 1.68 2.08
CA LEU A 185 8.24 2.01 3.35
C LEU A 185 8.24 0.83 4.33
N SER A 186 8.00 -0.39 3.84
CA SER A 186 8.05 -1.59 4.68
C SER A 186 9.46 -1.88 5.22
N ARG A 187 10.49 -1.73 4.38
CA ARG A 187 11.89 -1.92 4.80
C ARG A 187 12.37 -0.84 5.77
N ASP A 188 12.02 0.41 5.52
CA ASP A 188 12.41 1.52 6.39
C ASP A 188 11.75 1.38 7.76
N ALA A 189 10.46 1.01 7.80
CA ALA A 189 9.76 0.68 9.04
C ALA A 189 10.43 -0.48 9.77
N LEU A 190 10.81 -1.55 9.06
CA LEU A 190 11.52 -2.69 9.63
C LEU A 190 12.87 -2.26 10.24
N GLY A 191 13.60 -1.36 9.56
CA GLY A 191 14.87 -0.82 10.03
C GLY A 191 14.78 0.03 11.31
N THR A 192 13.56 0.44 11.72
CA THR A 192 13.34 1.11 13.01
C THR A 192 13.06 0.16 14.16
N MET A 193 12.84 -1.12 13.89
CA MET A 193 12.52 -2.11 14.91
C MET A 193 13.80 -2.57 15.63
N PRO A 194 13.76 -2.78 16.96
CA PRO A 194 14.92 -3.30 17.69
C PRO A 194 15.26 -4.73 17.22
N GLU A 195 16.56 -5.01 17.04
CA GLU A 195 17.04 -6.36 16.70
C GLU A 195 16.86 -7.30 17.88
N GLY A 196 16.00 -8.32 17.73
CA GLY A 196 15.82 -9.40 18.71
C GLY A 196 14.93 -9.02 19.89
N SER A 197 13.74 -9.60 19.95
CA SER A 197 12.94 -9.79 21.16
C SER A 197 12.47 -11.22 21.20
#